data_AF-A0A7S2FU99-F1
#
_entry.id   AF-A0A7S2FU99-F1
#
_cell.length_a   1.000
_cell.length_b   1.000
_cell.length_c   1.000
_cell.angle_alpha   90.00
_cell.angle_beta   90.00
_cell.angle_gamma   90.00
#
_symmetry.space_group_name_H-M   'P 1'
#
loop_
_entity.id
_entity.type
_entity.pdbx_description
1 polymer ?
#
loop_
_entity_poly.entity_id
_entity_poly.type
_entity_poly.pdbx_seq_one_letter_code
_entity_poly.pdbx_strand_id
1 'polypeptide(L)'
;VQCNISPNSLELRLKSSPRTTILNGKMPYTVRSEESMWVVEDDNQEQGTVVITLDKIKKTWWDSVVEGEPVIDTSLVDSTCKIDEYDAETQGAIRKIMFDQKQKAMGLKSSDEIAQDELIEKAKYLPGSPFLPPDQGGAGWDDDSAVPPKLPTKGASAGPG
;
A
#
# COMPACT_ATOMS: atom_id res chain seq x y z
N VAL A 1 -26.08 -19.80 28.96
CA VAL A 1 -26.42 -19.00 27.77
C VAL A 1 -26.18 -19.80 26.49
N GLN A 2 -26.72 -19.37 25.35
CA GLN A 2 -26.42 -19.89 24.03
C GLN A 2 -26.25 -18.70 23.07
N CYS A 3 -25.10 -18.63 22.41
CA CYS A 3 -24.79 -17.61 21.41
C CYS A 3 -24.54 -18.30 20.06
N ASN A 4 -25.18 -17.81 19.01
CA ASN A 4 -25.01 -18.25 17.63
C ASN A 4 -24.51 -17.07 16.80
N ILE A 5 -23.30 -17.22 16.26
CA ILE A 5 -22.65 -16.23 15.41
C ILE A 5 -22.64 -16.80 14.00
N SER A 6 -23.38 -16.17 13.10
CA SER A 6 -23.37 -16.48 11.68
C SER A 6 -22.77 -15.30 10.91
N PRO A 7 -22.35 -15.46 9.64
CA PRO A 7 -21.66 -14.39 8.90
C PRO A 7 -22.42 -13.06 8.90
N ASN A 8 -23.76 -13.06 8.89
CA ASN A 8 -24.58 -11.86 8.83
C ASN A 8 -25.65 -11.78 9.93
N SER A 9 -25.61 -12.62 10.96
CA SER A 9 -26.60 -12.59 12.03
C SER A 9 -26.02 -13.02 13.37
N LEU A 10 -26.54 -12.42 14.45
CA LEU A 10 -26.13 -12.68 15.82
C LEU A 10 -27.38 -12.99 16.66
N GLU A 11 -27.36 -14.12 17.36
CA GLU A 11 -28.43 -14.51 18.29
C GLU A 11 -27.82 -14.89 19.65
N LEU A 12 -28.26 -14.24 20.72
CA LEU A 12 -27.92 -14.54 22.11
C LEU A 12 -29.19 -14.81 22.91
N ARG A 13 -29.23 -15.98 23.56
CA ARG A 13 -30.40 -16.41 24.36
C ARG A 13 -30.01 -17.08 25.67
N LEU A 14 -30.93 -17.04 26.65
CA LEU A 14 -30.79 -17.75 27.91
C LEU A 14 -31.28 -19.20 27.76
N LYS A 15 -30.44 -20.17 28.17
CA LYS A 15 -30.83 -21.60 28.15
C LYS A 15 -31.95 -21.93 29.14
N SER A 16 -32.02 -21.21 30.26
CA SER A 16 -33.05 -21.37 31.29
C SER A 16 -34.42 -20.86 30.87
N SER A 17 -34.49 -20.00 29.85
CA SER A 17 -35.74 -19.41 29.37
C SER A 17 -35.66 -19.23 27.85
N PRO A 18 -36.04 -20.26 27.07
CA PRO A 18 -35.91 -20.26 25.61
C PRO A 18 -36.71 -19.16 24.91
N ARG A 19 -37.69 -18.55 25.60
CA ARG A 19 -38.47 -17.40 25.10
C ARG A 19 -37.77 -16.06 25.31
N THR A 20 -36.72 -16.01 26.11
CA THR A 20 -35.98 -14.78 26.43
C THR A 20 -34.73 -14.72 25.57
N THR A 21 -34.89 -14.06 24.44
CA THR A 21 -33.78 -13.67 23.57
C THR A 21 -33.25 -12.33 24.04
N ILE A 22 -31.95 -12.28 24.31
CA ILE A 22 -31.27 -11.05 24.77
C ILE A 22 -30.93 -10.19 23.56
N LEU A 23 -30.43 -10.80 22.49
CA LEU A 23 -30.06 -10.14 21.25
C LEU A 23 -30.41 -11.06 20.09
N ASN A 24 -31.09 -10.55 19.07
CA ASN A 24 -31.31 -11.30 17.83
C ASN A 24 -31.54 -10.35 16.67
N GLY A 25 -30.68 -10.46 15.66
CA GLY A 25 -30.99 -9.92 14.35
C GLY A 25 -29.82 -9.99 13.38
N LYS A 26 -29.99 -9.24 12.30
CA LYS A 26 -29.04 -9.16 11.18
C LYS A 26 -27.95 -8.14 11.50
N MET A 27 -26.69 -8.50 11.29
CA MET A 27 -25.57 -7.58 11.43
C MET A 27 -25.43 -6.72 10.16
N PRO A 28 -25.03 -5.44 10.28
CA PRO A 28 -24.91 -4.53 9.14
C PRO A 28 -23.79 -4.94 8.16
N TYR A 29 -22.78 -5.67 8.65
CA TYR A 29 -21.67 -6.17 7.83
C TYR A 29 -21.35 -7.62 8.16
N THR A 30 -20.70 -8.28 7.20
CA THR A 30 -20.31 -9.69 7.34
C THR A 30 -19.10 -9.84 8.28
N VAL A 31 -19.18 -10.83 9.17
CA VAL A 31 -18.10 -11.28 10.04
C VAL A 31 -17.58 -12.64 9.61
N ARG A 32 -16.35 -12.95 9.99
CA ARG A 32 -15.78 -14.28 9.87
C ARG A 32 -16.24 -15.12 11.05
N SER A 33 -17.35 -15.84 10.88
CA SER A 33 -18.01 -16.59 11.96
C SER A 33 -17.10 -17.63 12.62
N GLU A 34 -16.19 -18.23 11.85
CA GLU A 34 -15.24 -19.25 12.30
C GLU A 34 -14.10 -18.71 13.17
N GLU A 35 -13.77 -17.43 13.04
CA GLU A 35 -12.77 -16.74 13.88
C GLU A 35 -13.41 -15.90 14.99
N SER A 36 -14.73 -15.75 14.96
CA SER A 36 -15.50 -15.10 16.02
C SER A 36 -15.77 -16.08 17.16
N MET A 37 -15.81 -15.57 18.38
CA MET A 37 -16.00 -16.40 19.57
C MET A 37 -16.83 -15.69 20.63
N TRP A 38 -17.38 -16.46 21.55
CA TRP A 38 -18.04 -15.94 22.73
C TRP A 38 -17.64 -16.75 23.96
N VAL A 39 -17.57 -16.08 25.10
CA VAL A 39 -17.25 -16.68 26.39
C VAL A 39 -18.19 -16.15 27.46
N VAL A 40 -18.33 -16.90 28.55
CA VAL A 40 -19.00 -16.43 29.77
C VAL A 40 -17.92 -16.21 30.80
N GLU A 41 -17.86 -15.00 31.32
CA GLU A 41 -17.01 -14.64 32.43
C GLU A 41 -17.87 -14.63 33.70
N ASP A 42 -17.41 -15.37 34.70
CA ASP A 42 -17.98 -15.40 36.04
C ASP A 42 -16.97 -14.70 36.96
N ASP A 43 -17.16 -13.39 37.14
CA ASP A 43 -16.23 -12.51 37.83
C ASP A 43 -16.53 -12.42 39.35
N ASN A 44 -17.24 -13.41 39.90
CA ASN A 44 -17.77 -13.41 41.28
C ASN A 44 -18.66 -12.20 41.60
N GLN A 45 -19.09 -11.41 40.60
CA GLN A 45 -20.16 -10.44 40.77
C GLN A 45 -21.50 -11.17 40.70
N GLU A 46 -22.54 -10.60 41.31
CA GLU A 46 -23.89 -11.21 41.33
C GLU A 46 -24.51 -11.40 39.92
N GLN A 47 -23.82 -10.97 38.86
CA GLN A 47 -24.25 -11.05 37.47
C GLN A 47 -23.10 -11.57 36.59
N GLY A 48 -23.34 -12.68 35.87
CA GLY A 48 -22.37 -13.18 34.90
C GLY A 48 -22.36 -12.35 33.61
N THR A 49 -21.17 -12.16 33.03
CA THR A 49 -20.98 -11.37 31.81
C THR A 49 -20.78 -12.29 30.60
N VAL A 50 -21.45 -11.99 29.48
CA VAL A 50 -21.20 -12.67 28.20
C VAL A 50 -20.36 -11.76 27.33
N VAL A 51 -19.15 -12.19 26.99
CA VAL A 51 -18.25 -11.47 26.10
C VAL A 51 -18.34 -12.09 24.71
N ILE A 52 -18.65 -11.27 23.71
CA ILE A 52 -18.74 -11.67 22.29
C ILE A 52 -17.66 -10.91 21.53
N THR A 53 -16.79 -11.66 20.86
CA THR A 53 -15.71 -11.14 20.01
C THR A 53 -16.03 -11.48 18.55
N LEU A 54 -16.20 -10.45 17.72
CA LEU A 54 -16.53 -10.59 16.31
C LEU A 54 -15.32 -10.21 15.44
N ASP A 55 -14.92 -11.09 14.53
CA ASP A 55 -13.91 -10.78 13.51
C ASP A 55 -14.57 -10.17 12.27
N LYS A 56 -14.30 -8.89 11.99
CA LYS A 56 -14.91 -8.17 10.87
C LYS A 56 -14.15 -8.45 9.58
N ILE A 57 -14.84 -8.89 8.53
CA ILE A 57 -14.22 -9.02 7.20
C ILE A 57 -13.76 -7.67 6.67
N LYS A 58 -14.62 -6.65 6.81
CA LYS A 58 -14.28 -5.26 6.49
C LYS A 58 -14.02 -4.49 7.79
N LYS A 59 -12.78 -4.06 7.98
CA LYS A 59 -12.37 -3.21 9.12
C LYS A 59 -12.93 -1.80 8.98
N THR A 60 -14.19 -1.63 9.36
CA THR A 60 -14.91 -0.35 9.32
C THR A 60 -15.71 -0.15 10.60
N TRP A 61 -16.06 1.12 10.88
CA TRP A 61 -16.93 1.46 11.99
C TRP A 61 -18.33 0.92 11.75
N TRP A 62 -18.92 0.37 12.80
CA TRP A 62 -20.29 -0.10 12.79
C TRP A 62 -21.10 0.89 13.60
N ASP A 63 -22.18 1.36 13.01
CA ASP A 63 -23.10 2.29 13.63
C ASP A 63 -24.06 1.56 14.60
N SER A 64 -24.24 0.25 14.44
CA SER A 64 -25.00 -0.63 15.32
C SER A 64 -24.43 -2.05 15.28
N VAL A 65 -24.66 -2.87 16.32
CA VAL A 65 -24.26 -4.29 16.31
C VAL A 65 -25.21 -5.10 15.44
N VAL A 66 -26.50 -4.79 15.52
CA VAL A 66 -27.60 -5.44 14.81
C VAL A 66 -28.49 -4.35 14.20
N GLU A 67 -29.00 -4.58 13.00
CA GLU A 67 -29.93 -3.67 12.31
C GLU A 67 -31.17 -3.42 13.17
N GLY A 68 -31.52 -2.15 13.36
CA GLY A 68 -32.71 -1.72 14.12
C GLY A 68 -32.46 -1.42 15.60
N GLU A 69 -31.28 -1.74 16.13
CA GLU A 69 -30.84 -1.30 17.46
C GLU A 69 -30.39 0.18 17.47
N PRO A 70 -30.24 0.80 18.65
CA PRO A 70 -29.73 2.16 18.78
C PRO A 70 -28.41 2.36 18.03
N VAL A 71 -28.39 3.41 17.23
CA VAL A 71 -27.25 3.76 16.38
C VAL A 71 -26.29 4.67 17.16
N ILE A 72 -25.00 4.43 17.04
CA ILE A 72 -23.93 5.31 17.51
C ILE A 72 -23.48 6.25 16.40
N ASP A 73 -23.11 7.48 16.75
CA ASP A 73 -22.49 8.41 15.81
C ASP A 73 -21.03 8.01 15.58
N THR A 74 -20.77 7.35 14.44
CA THR A 74 -19.43 6.89 14.08
C THR A 74 -18.46 8.03 13.78
N SER A 75 -18.94 9.27 13.59
CA SER A 75 -18.07 10.44 13.35
C SER A 75 -17.35 10.91 14.62
N LEU A 76 -17.87 10.54 15.79
CA LEU A 76 -17.24 10.83 17.09
C LEU A 76 -16.17 9.81 17.47
N VAL A 77 -16.05 8.71 16.71
CA VAL A 77 -15.05 7.68 16.97
C VAL A 77 -13.70 8.15 16.45
N ASP A 78 -12.70 8.13 17.32
CA ASP A 78 -11.33 8.49 16.94
C ASP A 78 -10.79 7.50 15.89
N SER A 79 -10.61 8.00 14.68
CA SER A 79 -10.06 7.25 13.55
C SER A 79 -8.56 7.49 13.36
N THR A 80 -7.89 8.19 14.28
CA THR A 80 -6.47 8.48 14.16
C THR A 80 -5.64 7.25 14.53
N CYS A 81 -5.10 6.58 13.52
CA CYS A 81 -3.99 5.64 13.71
C CYS A 81 -2.68 6.41 13.59
N LYS A 82 -1.72 6.07 14.46
CA LYS A 82 -0.38 6.63 14.34
C LYS A 82 0.31 6.06 13.11
N ILE A 83 1.17 6.85 12.48
CA ILE A 83 1.89 6.43 11.26
C ILE A 83 2.72 5.17 11.51
N ASP A 84 3.28 4.99 12.71
CA ASP A 84 4.11 3.84 13.09
C ASP A 84 3.34 2.49 13.15
N GLU A 85 2.01 2.52 13.18
CA GLU A 85 1.16 1.32 13.17
C GLU A 85 0.99 0.71 11.76
N TYR A 86 1.31 1.46 10.71
CA TYR A 86 1.29 0.96 9.34
C TYR A 86 2.59 0.25 8.96
N ASP A 87 2.56 -0.59 7.93
CA ASP A 87 3.77 -1.21 7.36
C ASP A 87 4.71 -0.15 6.73
N ALA A 88 5.98 -0.52 6.51
CA ALA A 88 7.01 0.41 6.05
C ALA A 88 6.71 1.05 4.68
N GLU A 89 6.03 0.34 3.78
CA GLU A 89 5.66 0.85 2.46
C GLU A 89 4.57 1.91 2.60
N THR A 90 3.51 1.60 3.34
CA THR A 90 2.41 2.53 3.62
C THR A 90 2.90 3.77 4.37
N GLN A 91 3.80 3.59 5.35
CA GLN A 91 4.44 4.71 6.05
C GLN A 91 5.19 5.64 5.08
N GLY A 92 5.94 5.07 4.14
CA GLY A 92 6.67 5.82 3.11
C GLY A 92 5.72 6.63 2.23
N ALA A 93 4.63 6.02 1.77
CA ALA A 93 3.60 6.69 0.97
C ALA A 93 2.94 7.85 1.74
N ILE A 94 2.56 7.64 3.00
CA ILE A 94 1.96 8.69 3.84
C ILE A 94 2.95 9.85 4.03
N ARG A 95 4.21 9.57 4.36
CA ARG A 95 5.26 10.60 4.52
C ARG A 95 5.45 11.41 3.23
N LYS A 96 5.45 10.73 2.06
CA LYS A 96 5.51 11.40 0.74
C LYS A 96 4.33 12.34 0.54
N ILE A 97 3.11 11.88 0.78
CA ILE A 97 1.88 12.69 0.66
C ILE A 97 1.95 13.92 1.57
N MET A 98 2.35 13.73 2.84
CA MET A 98 2.49 14.84 3.79
C MET A 98 3.52 15.86 3.33
N PHE A 99 4.67 15.40 2.80
CA PHE A 99 5.70 16.27 2.25
C PHE A 99 5.18 17.06 1.05
N ASP A 100 4.56 16.39 0.08
CA ASP A 100 4.06 17.01 -1.15
C ASP A 100 2.95 18.03 -0.87
N GLN A 101 2.03 17.72 0.06
CA GLN A 101 1.01 18.66 0.50
C GLN A 101 1.63 19.93 1.11
N LYS A 102 2.70 19.77 1.92
CA LYS A 102 3.42 20.90 2.51
C LYS A 102 4.15 21.73 1.44
N GLN A 103 4.86 21.09 0.50
CA GLN A 103 5.55 21.78 -0.59
C GLN A 103 4.55 22.55 -1.47
N LYS A 104 3.44 21.90 -1.86
CA LYS A 104 2.38 22.52 -2.65
C LYS A 104 1.79 23.75 -1.97
N ALA A 105 1.55 23.69 -0.67
CA ALA A 105 1.07 24.85 0.11
C ALA A 105 2.08 26.01 0.12
N MET A 106 3.38 25.70 0.03
CA MET A 106 4.47 26.68 -0.06
C MET A 106 4.81 27.08 -1.51
N GLY A 107 4.11 26.55 -2.52
CA GLY A 107 4.42 26.77 -3.94
C GLY A 107 5.77 26.19 -4.39
N LEU A 108 6.27 25.21 -3.65
CA LEU A 108 7.54 24.53 -3.91
C LEU A 108 7.34 23.20 -4.65
N LYS A 109 8.45 22.64 -5.14
CA LYS A 109 8.46 21.40 -5.93
C LYS A 109 8.07 20.18 -5.09
N SER A 110 7.35 19.25 -5.71
CA SER A 110 7.00 17.96 -5.12
C SER A 110 8.22 17.03 -5.02
N SER A 111 8.09 15.95 -4.24
CA SER A 111 9.13 14.92 -4.10
C SER A 111 9.54 14.28 -5.42
N ASP A 112 8.61 14.07 -6.35
CA ASP A 112 8.92 13.50 -7.68
C ASP A 112 9.70 14.48 -8.57
N GLU A 113 9.37 15.78 -8.51
CA GLU A 113 10.08 16.82 -9.24
C GLU A 113 11.51 17.02 -8.70
N ILE A 114 11.68 16.97 -7.37
CA ILE A 114 13.00 17.02 -6.73
C ILE A 114 13.84 15.81 -7.16
N ALA A 115 13.26 14.60 -7.13
CA ALA A 115 13.96 13.40 -7.57
C ALA A 115 14.35 13.46 -9.05
N GLN A 116 13.48 14.03 -9.90
CA GLN A 116 13.79 14.25 -11.31
C GLN A 116 14.93 15.25 -11.50
N ASP A 117 14.90 16.37 -10.78
CA ASP A 117 15.96 17.38 -10.83
C ASP A 117 17.30 16.78 -10.39
N GLU A 118 17.33 16.00 -9.31
CA GLU A 118 18.54 15.32 -8.83
C GLU A 118 19.11 14.33 -9.85
N LEU A 119 18.22 13.57 -10.53
CA LEU A 119 18.64 12.63 -11.56
C LEU A 119 19.26 13.36 -12.75
N ILE A 120 18.63 14.45 -13.20
CA ILE A 120 19.14 15.31 -14.25
C ILE A 120 20.48 15.93 -13.84
N GLU A 121 20.59 16.41 -12.60
CA GLU A 121 21.81 16.99 -12.07
C GLU A 121 22.95 15.97 -12.04
N LYS A 122 22.71 14.77 -11.53
CA LYS A 122 23.70 13.68 -11.56
C LYS A 122 24.10 13.32 -13.00
N ALA A 123 23.13 13.22 -13.91
CA ALA A 123 23.38 12.87 -15.31
C ALA A 123 24.20 13.93 -16.07
N LYS A 124 24.16 15.20 -15.68
CA LYS A 124 24.97 16.27 -16.31
C LYS A 124 26.48 16.05 -16.13
N TYR A 125 26.90 15.43 -15.03
CA TYR A 125 28.32 15.28 -14.70
C TYR A 125 28.88 13.88 -14.98
N LEU A 126 28.09 12.97 -15.54
CA LEU A 126 28.57 11.65 -15.94
C LEU A 126 29.46 11.73 -17.20
N PRO A 127 30.51 10.90 -17.30
CA PRO A 127 31.38 10.86 -18.47
C PRO A 127 30.59 10.48 -19.73
N GLY A 128 30.80 11.21 -20.83
CA GLY A 128 30.01 11.06 -22.07
C GLY A 128 28.63 11.73 -22.03
N SER A 129 28.34 12.51 -20.98
CA SER A 129 27.12 13.32 -20.93
C SER A 129 27.10 14.35 -22.06
N PRO A 130 25.97 14.55 -22.76
CA PRO A 130 25.84 15.56 -23.82
C PRO A 130 25.92 17.00 -23.28
N PHE A 131 25.93 17.16 -21.96
CA PHE A 131 26.08 18.44 -21.27
C PHE A 131 27.54 18.79 -20.93
N LEU A 132 28.49 17.85 -21.07
CA LEU A 132 29.91 18.11 -20.86
C LEU A 132 30.56 18.70 -22.13
N PRO A 133 31.57 19.58 -21.99
CA PRO A 133 32.31 20.11 -23.13
C PRO A 133 33.01 18.98 -23.90
N PRO A 134 33.21 19.13 -25.23
CA PRO A 134 33.71 18.08 -26.13
C PRO A 134 35.09 17.52 -25.76
N ASP A 135 35.87 18.23 -24.95
CA ASP A 135 37.17 17.79 -24.43
C ASP A 135 37.07 16.79 -23.25
N GLN A 136 35.90 16.69 -22.60
CA GLN A 136 35.64 15.77 -21.47
C GLN A 136 34.62 14.66 -21.80
N GLY A 137 33.96 14.74 -22.95
CA GLY A 137 33.06 13.72 -23.47
C GLY A 137 33.74 12.92 -24.57
N GLY A 138 34.46 11.86 -24.20
CA GLY A 138 35.07 10.94 -25.15
C GLY A 138 34.04 10.27 -26.07
N ALA A 139 33.77 10.88 -27.21
CA ALA A 139 33.17 10.28 -28.39
C ALA A 139 33.83 10.94 -29.59
N GLY A 140 35.00 10.43 -29.96
CA GLY A 140 35.65 10.76 -31.23
C GLY A 140 34.71 10.34 -32.34
N TRP A 141 34.19 11.31 -33.09
CA TRP A 141 33.59 11.05 -34.38
C TRP A 141 34.75 10.84 -35.34
N ASP A 142 34.88 9.61 -35.83
CA ASP A 142 35.88 9.22 -36.82
C ASP A 142 35.87 10.20 -38.01
N ASP A 143 37.01 10.85 -38.22
CA ASP A 143 37.29 11.69 -39.39
C ASP A 143 37.50 10.77 -40.60
N ASP A 144 36.48 10.68 -41.44
CA ASP A 144 36.41 9.86 -42.66
C ASP A 144 37.26 10.48 -43.80
N SER A 145 38.57 10.64 -43.56
CA SER A 145 39.53 11.18 -44.52
C SER A 145 40.87 10.43 -44.51
N ALA A 146 40.85 9.11 -44.61
CA ALA A 146 42.05 8.31 -44.85
C ALA A 146 41.89 7.42 -46.08
N VAL A 147 42.46 7.86 -47.20
CA VAL A 147 42.58 7.11 -48.46
C VAL A 147 43.34 5.79 -48.21
N PRO A 148 42.84 4.62 -48.65
CA PRO A 148 43.54 3.36 -48.41
C PRO A 148 44.79 3.20 -49.32
N PRO A 149 45.90 2.63 -48.83
CA PRO A 149 47.09 2.42 -49.65
C PRO A 149 46.91 1.21 -50.59
N LYS A 150 47.36 1.37 -51.84
CA LYS A 150 47.33 0.33 -52.90
C LYS A 150 48.24 -0.86 -52.56
N LEU A 151 47.74 -2.09 -52.75
CA LEU A 151 48.54 -3.31 -52.70
C LEU A 151 49.43 -3.49 -53.95
N PRO A 152 50.64 -4.07 -53.83
CA PRO A 152 51.45 -4.45 -54.97
C PRO A 152 50.97 -5.77 -55.59
N THR A 153 50.60 -5.74 -56.87
CA THR A 153 50.28 -6.92 -57.68
C THR A 153 51.56 -7.66 -58.06
N LYS A 154 51.77 -8.87 -57.51
CA LYS A 154 52.73 -9.83 -58.06
C LYS A 154 52.14 -10.43 -59.33
N GLY A 155 52.82 -10.20 -60.45
CA GLY A 155 52.52 -10.86 -61.72
C GLY A 155 52.85 -12.36 -61.64
N ALA A 156 51.92 -13.17 -62.13
CA ALA A 156 52.20 -14.48 -62.68
C ALA A 156 51.53 -14.53 -64.05
N SER A 157 52.37 -14.55 -65.07
CA SER A 157 52.06 -14.60 -66.48
C SER A 157 51.47 -15.94 -66.91
N ALA A 158 50.64 -15.86 -67.94
CA ALA A 158 50.21 -16.86 -68.92
C ALA A 158 51.05 -18.17 -69.04
N GLY A 159 50.47 -19.31 -69.42
CA GLY A 159 49.43 -19.43 -70.44
C GLY A 159 48.95 -20.87 -70.69
N PRO A 160 48.33 -21.13 -71.85
CA PRO A 160 47.30 -22.15 -72.06
C PRO A 160 47.81 -23.42 -72.77
N GLY A 161 47.02 -24.49 -72.70
CA GLY A 161 47.18 -25.72 -73.49
C GLY A 161 46.47 -26.90 -72.85
#